data_AF-A0A8I0A6Q7-F1
#
_entry.id   AF-A0A8I0A6Q7-F1
#
_cell.length_a   1.000
_cell.length_b   1.000
_cell.length_c   1.000
_cell.angle_alpha   90.00
_cell.angle_beta   90.00
_cell.angle_gamma   90.00
#
_symmetry.space_group_name_H-M   'P 1'
#
loop_
_entity.id
_entity.type
_entity.pdbx_description
1 polymer ?
#
loop_
_entity_poly.entity_id
_entity_poly.type
_entity_poly.pdbx_seq_one_letter_code
_entity_poly.pdbx_strand_id
1 'polypeptide(L)'
;MDKIIDFNELKNKVNEKDIDNFESYIYSLYYKMAEGKLTMAEFTKEMTAYMENNNISQDKFLKIQTKLMERYGLDTKGFEEQIKSLGLDKLTNNSLDYEQARKTMSFQEKYKDRIKVKPTTEYYIKNDKNNVIILLDDHNVIIRSKDKVDLVDTELNEFLCSYKKTLNDDKLKVIICDYSKAYDY
;
A
#
# COMPACT_ATOMS: atom_id res chain seq x y z
N MET A 1 -27.85 -18.86 -40.52
CA MET A 1 -27.22 -17.79 -39.71
C MET A 1 -25.92 -18.35 -39.18
N ASP A 2 -24.80 -17.86 -39.70
CA ASP A 2 -23.47 -18.25 -39.25
C ASP A 2 -23.29 -17.94 -37.77
N LYS A 3 -22.92 -18.96 -36.98
CA LYS A 3 -22.40 -18.75 -35.63
C LYS A 3 -21.02 -18.13 -35.80
N ILE A 4 -20.95 -16.81 -35.71
CA ILE A 4 -19.69 -16.09 -35.61
C ILE A 4 -19.07 -16.52 -34.27
N ILE A 5 -18.04 -17.36 -34.34
CA ILE A 5 -17.24 -17.74 -33.19
C ILE A 5 -16.40 -16.52 -32.82
N ASP A 6 -16.66 -15.94 -31.64
CA ASP A 6 -15.80 -14.89 -31.10
C ASP A 6 -14.51 -15.53 -30.58
N PHE A 7 -13.45 -15.43 -31.38
CA PHE A 7 -12.12 -15.95 -31.06
C PHE A 7 -11.53 -15.31 -29.78
N ASN A 8 -12.01 -14.14 -29.34
CA ASN A 8 -11.57 -13.53 -28.09
C ASN A 8 -12.10 -14.27 -26.86
N GLU A 9 -13.31 -14.84 -26.91
CA GLU A 9 -13.86 -15.63 -25.79
C GLU A 9 -13.08 -16.93 -25.58
N LEU A 10 -12.66 -17.58 -26.66
CA LEU A 10 -11.85 -18.80 -26.63
C LEU A 10 -10.43 -18.55 -26.07
N LYS A 11 -9.83 -17.40 -26.40
CA LYS A 11 -8.48 -17.02 -25.96
C LYS A 11 -8.41 -16.70 -24.46
N ASN A 12 -9.50 -16.14 -23.89
CA ASN A 12 -9.57 -15.74 -22.49
C ASN A 12 -10.17 -16.81 -21.56
N LYS A 13 -10.42 -18.03 -22.07
CA LYS A 13 -10.87 -19.16 -21.27
C LYS A 13 -9.68 -19.72 -20.47
N VAL A 14 -9.82 -19.78 -19.15
CA VAL A 14 -8.84 -20.39 -18.25
C VAL A 14 -9.21 -21.86 -18.05
N ASN A 15 -8.25 -22.73 -18.30
CA ASN A 15 -8.32 -24.16 -18.09
C ASN A 15 -7.47 -24.55 -16.88
N GLU A 16 -7.84 -25.64 -16.22
CA GLU A 16 -7.24 -26.07 -14.95
C GLU A 16 -5.71 -26.28 -15.05
N LYS A 17 -5.26 -26.78 -16.20
CA LYS A 17 -3.82 -26.92 -16.51
C LYS A 17 -3.06 -25.59 -16.52
N ASP A 18 -3.69 -24.50 -16.98
CA ASP A 18 -3.05 -23.18 -16.98
C ASP A 18 -2.90 -22.64 -15.55
N ILE A 19 -3.86 -22.99 -14.68
CA ILE A 19 -3.81 -22.68 -13.24
C ILE A 19 -2.68 -23.47 -12.58
N ASP A 20 -2.61 -24.79 -12.78
CA ASP A 20 -1.58 -25.65 -12.19
C ASP A 20 -0.15 -25.25 -12.62
N ASN A 21 0.01 -24.89 -13.90
CA ASN A 21 1.30 -24.44 -14.44
C ASN A 21 1.73 -23.11 -13.83
N PHE A 22 0.79 -22.16 -13.73
CA PHE A 22 1.04 -20.85 -13.12
C PHE A 22 1.36 -20.97 -11.63
N GLU A 23 0.60 -21.80 -10.92
CA GLU A 23 0.80 -22.14 -9.51
C GLU A 23 2.21 -22.66 -9.25
N SER A 24 2.62 -23.67 -10.01
CA SER A 24 3.95 -24.27 -9.92
C SER A 24 5.06 -23.25 -10.19
N TYR A 25 4.86 -22.36 -11.16
CA TYR A 25 5.82 -21.33 -11.51
C TYR A 25 5.96 -20.28 -10.40
N ILE A 26 4.84 -19.76 -9.87
CA ILE A 26 4.82 -18.83 -8.73
C ILE A 26 5.53 -19.44 -7.52
N TYR A 27 5.25 -20.69 -7.17
CA TYR A 27 5.92 -21.35 -6.06
C TYR A 27 7.43 -21.45 -6.26
N SER A 28 7.88 -21.74 -7.48
CA SER A 28 9.31 -21.80 -7.79
C SER A 28 10.00 -20.44 -7.62
N LEU A 29 9.33 -19.34 -8.00
CA LEU A 29 9.83 -17.99 -7.84
C LEU A 29 9.82 -17.56 -6.37
N TYR A 30 8.75 -17.87 -5.64
CA TYR A 30 8.64 -17.59 -4.21
C TYR A 30 9.74 -18.29 -3.41
N TYR A 31 10.04 -19.56 -3.74
CA TYR A 31 11.13 -20.30 -3.11
C TYR A 31 12.50 -19.63 -3.33
N LYS A 32 12.79 -19.23 -4.58
CA LYS A 32 14.03 -18.50 -4.91
C LYS A 32 14.12 -17.15 -4.19
N MET A 33 12.99 -16.47 -4.02
CA MET A 33 12.91 -15.22 -3.26
C MET A 33 13.14 -15.44 -1.76
N ALA A 34 12.55 -16.49 -1.18
CA ALA A 34 12.75 -16.86 0.22
C ALA A 34 14.21 -17.26 0.52
N GLU A 35 14.89 -17.87 -0.44
CA GLU A 35 16.33 -18.17 -0.37
C GLU A 35 17.23 -16.95 -0.63
N GLY A 36 16.66 -15.78 -0.94
CA GLY A 36 17.40 -14.56 -1.27
C GLY A 36 18.12 -14.58 -2.62
N LYS A 37 17.81 -15.56 -3.48
CA LYS A 37 18.40 -15.74 -4.82
C LYS A 37 17.69 -14.93 -5.91
N LEU A 38 16.58 -14.29 -5.56
CA LEU A 38 15.73 -13.55 -6.48
C LEU A 38 15.10 -12.36 -5.75
N THR A 39 15.27 -11.16 -6.29
CA THR A 39 14.66 -9.92 -5.78
C THR A 39 13.21 -9.80 -6.25
N MET A 40 12.39 -8.96 -5.60
CA MET A 40 11.02 -8.72 -6.10
C MET A 40 11.01 -8.11 -7.51
N ALA A 41 12.02 -7.29 -7.85
CA ALA A 41 12.15 -6.74 -9.20
C ALA A 41 12.38 -7.82 -10.27
N GLU A 42 13.18 -8.84 -9.95
CA GLU A 42 13.42 -10.02 -10.78
C GLU A 42 12.19 -10.94 -10.79
N PHE A 43 11.52 -11.12 -9.65
CA PHE A 43 10.22 -11.82 -9.56
C PHE A 43 9.22 -11.25 -10.56
N THR A 44 9.04 -9.93 -10.57
CA THR A 44 8.13 -9.28 -11.51
C THR A 44 8.57 -9.49 -12.96
N LYS A 45 9.87 -9.37 -13.24
CA LYS A 45 10.40 -9.56 -14.59
C LYS A 45 10.14 -10.98 -15.10
N GLU A 46 10.39 -11.98 -14.26
CA GLU A 46 10.09 -13.39 -14.53
C GLU A 46 8.59 -13.62 -14.74
N MET A 47 7.74 -13.00 -13.92
CA MET A 47 6.29 -13.08 -14.08
C MET A 47 5.78 -12.44 -15.38
N THR A 48 6.27 -11.26 -15.75
CA THR A 48 5.92 -10.62 -17.02
C THR A 48 6.40 -11.47 -18.21
N ALA A 49 7.63 -11.98 -18.15
CA ALA A 49 8.16 -12.87 -19.17
C ALA A 49 7.34 -14.16 -19.29
N TYR A 50 6.88 -14.74 -18.18
CA TYR A 50 6.00 -15.90 -18.19
C TYR A 50 4.66 -15.58 -18.86
N MET A 51 4.06 -14.42 -18.59
CA MET A 51 2.82 -14.02 -19.25
C MET A 51 3.01 -13.86 -20.77
N GLU A 52 4.08 -13.20 -21.20
CA GLU A 52 4.41 -13.00 -22.61
C GLU A 52 4.66 -14.35 -23.32
N ASN A 53 5.52 -15.19 -22.75
CA ASN A 53 5.90 -16.49 -23.32
C ASN A 53 4.72 -17.46 -23.42
N ASN A 54 3.74 -17.35 -22.52
CA ASN A 54 2.57 -18.22 -22.49
C ASN A 54 1.31 -17.57 -23.10
N ASN A 55 1.42 -16.42 -23.77
CA ASN A 55 0.31 -15.67 -24.36
C ASN A 55 -0.85 -15.39 -23.38
N ILE A 56 -0.51 -15.13 -22.12
CA ILE A 56 -1.48 -14.85 -21.06
C ILE A 56 -1.82 -13.36 -21.11
N SER A 57 -3.04 -13.04 -21.50
CA SER A 57 -3.57 -11.68 -21.43
C SER A 57 -3.72 -11.24 -19.97
N GLN A 58 -3.76 -9.93 -19.71
CA GLN A 58 -4.01 -9.39 -18.36
C GLN A 58 -5.34 -9.90 -17.77
N ASP A 59 -6.39 -10.01 -18.60
CA ASP A 59 -7.68 -10.57 -18.19
C ASP A 59 -7.59 -12.06 -17.82
N LYS A 60 -6.84 -12.84 -18.61
CA LYS A 60 -6.60 -14.26 -18.32
C LYS A 60 -5.77 -14.44 -17.03
N PHE A 61 -4.79 -13.57 -16.82
CA PHE A 61 -3.97 -13.54 -15.61
C PHE A 61 -4.80 -13.24 -14.36
N LEU A 62 -5.68 -12.24 -14.41
CA LEU A 62 -6.58 -11.92 -13.29
C LEU A 62 -7.48 -13.12 -12.95
N LYS A 63 -8.05 -13.78 -13.96
CA LYS A 63 -8.85 -15.00 -13.76
C LYS A 63 -8.06 -16.16 -13.15
N ILE A 64 -6.80 -16.34 -13.55
CA ILE A 64 -5.90 -17.35 -12.94
C ILE A 64 -5.65 -17.01 -11.47
N GLN A 65 -5.35 -15.74 -11.15
CA GLN A 65 -5.16 -15.28 -9.78
C GLN A 65 -6.40 -15.52 -8.91
N THR A 66 -7.59 -15.13 -9.39
CA THR A 66 -8.86 -15.37 -8.68
C THR A 66 -9.08 -16.85 -8.41
N LYS A 67 -8.85 -17.72 -9.41
CA LYS A 67 -9.02 -19.17 -9.26
C LYS A 67 -8.04 -19.79 -8.28
N LEU A 68 -6.81 -19.30 -8.22
CA LEU A 68 -5.82 -19.74 -7.22
C LEU A 68 -6.23 -19.35 -5.81
N MET A 69 -6.68 -18.11 -5.61
CA MET A 69 -7.18 -17.66 -4.31
C MET A 69 -8.36 -18.50 -3.82
N GLU A 70 -9.31 -18.82 -4.71
CA GLU A 70 -10.42 -19.74 -4.44
C GLU A 70 -9.90 -21.15 -4.05
N ARG A 71 -8.93 -21.69 -4.78
CA ARG A 71 -8.37 -23.04 -4.57
C ARG A 71 -7.70 -23.21 -3.21
N TYR A 72 -7.03 -22.17 -2.70
CA TYR A 72 -6.36 -22.22 -1.39
C TYR A 72 -7.26 -21.85 -0.21
N GLY A 73 -8.55 -21.60 -0.45
CA GLY A 73 -9.48 -21.20 0.62
C GLY A 73 -9.07 -19.89 1.29
N LEU A 74 -8.32 -19.04 0.60
CA LEU A 74 -7.92 -17.73 1.10
C LEU A 74 -9.18 -16.85 1.16
N ASP A 75 -9.66 -16.59 2.38
CA ASP A 75 -10.67 -15.57 2.62
C ASP A 75 -10.10 -14.24 2.13
N THR A 76 -10.75 -13.65 1.12
CA THR A 76 -10.32 -12.42 0.45
C THR A 76 -10.05 -11.28 1.45
N LYS A 77 -10.70 -11.35 2.62
CA LYS A 77 -10.49 -10.43 3.74
C LYS A 77 -9.09 -10.44 4.33
N GLY A 78 -8.46 -11.62 4.51
CA GLY A 78 -7.12 -11.71 5.09
C GLY A 78 -6.03 -11.20 4.15
N PHE A 79 -6.25 -11.32 2.83
CA PHE A 79 -5.40 -10.75 1.80
C PHE A 79 -5.59 -9.22 1.70
N GLU A 80 -6.84 -8.74 1.75
CA GLU A 80 -7.14 -7.31 1.85
C GLU A 80 -6.53 -6.65 3.08
N GLU A 81 -6.53 -7.32 4.24
CA GLU A 81 -5.88 -6.84 5.46
C GLU A 81 -4.36 -6.72 5.31
N GLN A 82 -3.71 -7.67 4.63
CA GLN A 82 -2.29 -7.59 4.30
C GLN A 82 -1.99 -6.44 3.32
N ILE A 83 -2.81 -6.27 2.28
CA ILE A 83 -2.71 -5.12 1.35
C ILE A 83 -2.89 -3.78 2.07
N LYS A 84 -3.86 -3.69 2.99
CA LYS A 84 -4.08 -2.52 3.86
C LYS A 84 -2.88 -2.27 4.78
N SER A 85 -2.31 -3.31 5.38
CA SER A 85 -1.15 -3.18 6.27
C SER A 85 0.10 -2.66 5.54
N LEU A 86 0.19 -2.90 4.23
CA LEU A 86 1.26 -2.38 3.37
C LEU A 86 0.94 -0.99 2.79
N GLY A 87 -0.27 -0.45 3.03
CA GLY A 87 -0.74 0.83 2.50
C GLY A 87 -1.06 0.81 1.00
N LEU A 88 -1.36 -0.37 0.45
CA LEU A 88 -1.62 -0.61 -0.98
C LEU A 88 -3.12 -0.73 -1.30
N ASP A 89 -3.99 -0.47 -0.32
CA ASP A 89 -5.45 -0.56 -0.42
C ASP A 89 -6.05 0.41 -1.45
N LYS A 90 -5.35 1.51 -1.74
CA LYS A 90 -5.75 2.47 -2.78
C LYS A 90 -5.35 2.07 -4.20
N LEU A 91 -4.55 1.00 -4.34
CA LEU A 91 -3.95 0.55 -5.60
C LEU A 91 -4.64 -0.68 -6.22
N THR A 92 -5.74 -1.15 -5.64
CA THR A 92 -6.41 -2.39 -6.09
C THR A 92 -7.55 -2.15 -7.09
N ASN A 93 -7.89 -0.90 -7.40
CA ASN A 93 -9.12 -0.58 -8.12
C ASN A 93 -8.93 -0.30 -9.62
N ASN A 94 -7.70 -0.20 -10.14
CA ASN A 94 -7.46 -0.03 -11.58
C ASN A 94 -6.18 -0.70 -12.08
N SER A 95 -6.18 -1.19 -13.33
CA SER A 95 -5.01 -1.81 -13.99
C SER A 95 -3.82 -0.86 -14.21
N LEU A 96 -4.01 0.45 -14.05
CA LEU A 96 -2.97 1.49 -14.00
C LEU A 96 -2.13 1.45 -12.71
N ASP A 97 -2.56 0.71 -11.68
CA ASP A 97 -1.91 0.68 -10.37
C ASP A 97 -0.79 -0.37 -10.24
N TYR A 98 -0.61 -1.29 -11.20
CA TYR A 98 0.39 -2.36 -11.04
C TYR A 98 1.83 -1.83 -11.01
N GLU A 99 2.17 -0.90 -11.91
CA GLU A 99 3.52 -0.31 -11.94
C GLU A 99 3.79 0.51 -10.67
N GLN A 100 2.77 1.21 -10.17
CA GLN A 100 2.86 1.99 -8.94
C GLN A 100 2.97 1.08 -7.71
N ALA A 101 2.18 0.01 -7.63
CA ALA A 101 2.31 -1.02 -6.61
C ALA A 101 3.70 -1.67 -6.63
N ARG A 102 4.21 -2.02 -7.82
CA ARG A 102 5.57 -2.57 -7.99
C ARG A 102 6.64 -1.60 -7.46
N LYS A 103 6.54 -0.31 -7.81
CA LYS A 103 7.49 0.71 -7.33
C LYS A 103 7.43 0.84 -5.80
N THR A 104 6.23 0.87 -5.22
CA THR A 104 6.03 0.95 -3.76
C THR A 104 6.60 -0.27 -3.06
N MET A 105 6.33 -1.49 -3.55
CA MET A 105 6.88 -2.72 -3.00
C MET A 105 8.41 -2.76 -3.10
N SER A 106 8.97 -2.38 -4.26
CA SER A 106 10.43 -2.32 -4.46
C SER A 106 11.10 -1.32 -3.51
N PHE A 107 10.43 -0.19 -3.24
CA PHE A 107 10.88 0.80 -2.26
C PHE A 107 10.85 0.23 -0.84
N GLN A 108 9.75 -0.40 -0.44
CA GLN A 108 9.65 -1.06 0.87
C GLN A 108 10.71 -2.16 1.05
N GLU A 109 10.95 -3.00 0.04
CA GLU A 109 11.98 -4.04 0.07
C GLU A 109 13.40 -3.46 0.19
N LYS A 110 13.69 -2.36 -0.50
CA LYS A 110 15.01 -1.71 -0.45
C LYS A 110 15.37 -1.25 0.96
N TYR A 111 14.40 -0.74 1.72
CA TYR A 111 14.63 -0.19 3.07
C TYR A 111 14.13 -1.10 4.20
N LYS A 112 13.48 -2.22 3.86
CA LYS A 112 13.05 -3.30 4.76
C LYS A 112 12.34 -2.79 6.01
N ASP A 113 12.77 -3.25 7.17
CA ASP A 113 12.27 -2.96 8.51
C ASP A 113 12.47 -1.51 8.98
N ARG A 114 13.25 -0.71 8.22
CA ARG A 114 13.48 0.71 8.52
C ARG A 114 12.32 1.60 8.08
N ILE A 115 11.45 1.11 7.22
CA ILE A 115 10.20 1.80 6.86
C ILE A 115 9.09 1.27 7.75
N LYS A 116 8.38 2.19 8.40
CA LYS A 116 7.14 1.90 9.12
C LYS A 116 6.01 2.63 8.42
N VAL A 117 5.04 1.86 7.92
CA VAL A 117 3.79 2.42 7.43
C VAL A 117 2.87 2.60 8.63
N LYS A 118 2.44 3.83 8.87
CA LYS A 118 1.49 4.16 9.92
C LYS A 118 0.43 5.11 9.37
N PRO A 119 -0.87 4.86 9.62
CA PRO A 119 -1.87 5.90 9.41
C PRO A 119 -1.65 7.03 10.42
N THR A 120 -1.65 8.27 9.94
CA THR A 120 -1.51 9.47 10.76
C THR A 120 -2.67 10.40 10.45
N THR A 121 -3.27 10.97 11.49
CA THR A 121 -4.27 12.03 11.35
C THR A 121 -3.57 13.38 11.29
N GLU A 122 -3.93 14.19 10.31
CA GLU A 122 -3.46 15.56 10.15
C GLU A 122 -4.58 16.54 10.48
N TYR A 123 -4.26 17.57 11.25
CA TYR A 123 -5.13 18.70 11.56
C TYR A 123 -4.38 20.02 11.33
N TYR A 124 -5.10 21.10 11.05
CA TYR A 124 -4.52 22.40 10.72
C TYR A 124 -5.17 23.51 11.53
N ILE A 125 -4.33 24.40 12.09
CA ILE A 125 -4.76 25.61 12.77
C ILE A 125 -4.15 26.81 12.05
N LYS A 126 -4.99 27.81 11.75
CA LYS A 126 -4.57 29.11 11.21
C LYS A 126 -5.38 30.23 11.84
N ASN A 127 -4.79 30.87 12.82
CA ASN A 127 -5.37 32.00 13.53
C ASN A 127 -4.32 33.13 13.68
N ASP A 128 -4.61 34.11 14.54
CA ASP A 128 -3.77 35.26 14.81
C ASP A 128 -2.47 34.91 15.53
N LYS A 129 -2.42 33.77 16.23
CA LYS A 129 -1.26 33.31 17.01
C LYS A 129 -0.42 32.27 16.28
N ASN A 130 -1.08 31.36 15.57
CA ASN A 130 -0.47 30.17 15.01
C ASN A 130 -0.90 29.90 13.57
N ASN A 131 0.05 29.35 12.82
CA ASN A 131 -0.16 28.71 11.55
C ASN A 131 0.59 27.37 11.60
N VAL A 132 -0.11 26.30 11.98
CA VAL A 132 0.50 25.01 12.34
C VAL A 132 -0.22 23.83 11.71
N ILE A 133 0.56 22.81 11.37
CA ILE A 133 0.08 21.48 11.00
C ILE A 133 0.35 20.55 12.18
N ILE A 134 -0.66 19.82 12.62
CA ILE A 134 -0.60 18.90 13.74
C ILE A 134 -0.78 17.47 13.22
N LEU A 135 0.18 16.60 13.53
CA LEU A 135 0.15 15.18 13.20
C LEU A 135 -0.02 14.36 14.47
N LEU A 136 -0.97 13.44 14.45
CA LEU A 136 -1.27 12.54 15.57
C LEU A 136 -0.68 11.15 15.28
N ASP A 137 0.24 10.71 16.15
CA ASP A 137 0.82 9.36 16.18
C ASP A 137 0.65 8.79 17.59
N ASP A 138 -0.57 8.36 17.88
CA ASP A 138 -0.97 7.80 19.18
C ASP A 138 -0.65 8.80 20.32
N HIS A 139 0.16 8.42 21.31
CA HIS A 139 0.54 9.32 22.40
C HIS A 139 1.51 10.44 21.98
N ASN A 140 1.97 10.45 20.73
CA ASN A 140 2.84 11.51 20.20
C ASN A 140 2.03 12.49 19.36
N VAL A 141 2.18 13.78 19.66
CA VAL A 141 1.60 14.85 18.86
C VAL A 141 2.74 15.68 18.29
N ILE A 142 2.84 15.74 16.97
CA ILE A 142 3.89 16.49 16.27
C ILE A 142 3.27 17.76 15.71
N ILE A 143 3.75 18.92 16.15
CA ILE A 143 3.31 20.23 15.67
C ILE A 143 4.40 20.79 14.77
N ARG A 144 4.05 21.12 13.53
CA ARG A 144 4.95 21.69 12.53
C ARG A 144 4.55 23.12 12.22
N SER A 145 5.50 24.04 12.28
CA SER A 145 5.31 25.42 11.84
C SER A 145 6.50 25.94 11.06
N LYS A 146 6.25 26.90 10.16
CA LYS A 146 7.32 27.68 9.51
C LYS A 146 7.87 28.76 10.45
N ASP A 147 7.07 29.17 11.42
CA ASP A 147 7.39 30.20 12.39
C ASP A 147 7.52 29.57 13.79
N LYS A 148 7.63 30.40 14.82
CA LYS A 148 7.61 29.95 16.21
C LYS A 148 6.17 29.65 16.62
N VAL A 149 5.93 28.46 17.18
CA VAL A 149 4.60 28.12 17.73
C VAL A 149 4.34 28.90 19.02
N ASP A 150 3.17 29.55 19.09
CA ASP A 150 2.66 30.19 20.30
C ASP A 150 1.81 29.19 21.12
N LEU A 151 2.34 28.79 22.27
CA LEU A 151 1.68 27.86 23.19
C LEU A 151 0.57 28.50 24.04
N VAL A 152 0.39 29.82 23.97
CA VAL A 152 -0.72 30.54 24.62
C VAL A 152 -1.96 30.57 23.70
N ASP A 153 -1.89 29.93 22.54
CA ASP A 153 -3.04 29.77 21.64
C ASP A 153 -4.11 28.87 22.26
N THR A 154 -5.30 29.45 22.47
CA THR A 154 -6.44 28.76 23.06
C THR A 154 -6.92 27.62 22.17
N GLU A 155 -6.95 27.81 20.85
CA GLU A 155 -7.43 26.80 19.90
C GLU A 155 -6.50 25.58 19.91
N LEU A 156 -5.18 25.82 19.89
CA LEU A 156 -4.18 24.76 20.01
C LEU A 156 -4.33 24.00 21.34
N ASN A 157 -4.48 24.73 22.46
CA ASN A 157 -4.62 24.10 23.77
C ASN A 157 -5.92 23.31 23.92
N GLU A 158 -7.03 23.83 23.39
CA GLU A 158 -8.33 23.15 23.38
C GLU A 158 -8.28 21.88 22.53
N PHE A 159 -7.63 21.93 21.37
CA PHE A 159 -7.40 20.77 20.52
C PHE A 159 -6.59 19.69 21.25
N LEU A 160 -5.44 20.05 21.85
CA LEU A 160 -4.61 19.11 22.60
C LEU A 160 -5.36 18.50 23.80
N CYS A 161 -6.12 19.31 24.54
CA CYS A 161 -6.94 18.82 25.65
C CYS A 161 -8.03 17.84 25.18
N SER A 162 -8.69 18.15 24.07
CA SER A 162 -9.74 17.31 23.50
C SER A 162 -9.16 15.99 22.99
N TYR A 163 -8.01 16.05 22.32
CA TYR A 163 -7.33 14.83 21.86
C TYR A 163 -6.88 13.96 23.03
N LYS A 164 -6.28 14.56 24.07
CA LYS A 164 -5.86 13.83 25.28
C LYS A 164 -7.01 13.02 25.92
N LYS A 165 -8.23 13.57 25.95
CA LYS A 165 -9.41 12.86 26.47
C LYS A 165 -9.76 11.61 25.66
N THR A 166 -9.48 11.61 24.35
CA THR A 166 -9.68 10.42 23.49
C THR A 166 -8.72 9.29 23.83
N LEU A 167 -7.61 9.60 24.51
CA LEU A 167 -6.60 8.66 25.01
C LEU A 167 -6.68 8.47 26.52
N ASN A 168 -7.90 8.47 27.08
CA ASN A 168 -8.16 8.23 28.51
C ASN A 168 -7.39 9.16 29.46
N ASP A 169 -7.12 10.40 29.04
CA ASP A 169 -6.34 11.38 29.81
C ASP A 169 -4.87 10.98 30.07
N ASP A 170 -4.32 10.05 29.28
CA ASP A 170 -2.91 9.70 29.31
C ASP A 170 -2.01 10.87 28.87
N LYS A 171 -0.73 10.82 29.28
CA LYS A 171 0.23 11.88 28.96
C LYS A 171 0.56 11.88 27.47
N LEU A 172 0.30 13.00 26.81
CA LEU A 172 0.78 13.25 25.45
C LEU A 172 2.24 13.69 25.46
N LYS A 173 3.03 13.13 24.56
CA LYS A 173 4.35 13.65 24.19
C LYS A 173 4.18 14.63 23.03
N VAL A 174 4.17 15.92 23.34
CA VAL A 174 4.10 16.98 22.32
C VAL A 174 5.51 17.30 21.82
N ILE A 175 5.70 17.20 20.51
CA ILE A 175 6.95 17.48 19.80
C ILE A 175 6.71 18.68 18.91
N ILE A 176 7.45 19.76 19.13
CA ILE A 176 7.29 21.02 18.39
C ILE A 176 8.46 21.18 17.43
N CYS A 177 8.14 21.34 16.15
CA CYS A 177 9.08 21.57 15.07
C CYS A 177 8.89 22.99 14.54
N ASP A 178 9.48 23.95 15.25
CA ASP A 178 9.51 25.37 14.87
C ASP A 178 10.48 25.60 13.69
N TYR A 179 10.25 26.68 12.95
CA TYR A 179 11.14 27.15 11.88
C TYR A 179 11.42 26.10 10.79
N SER A 180 10.42 25.30 10.46
CA SER A 180 10.56 24.26 9.43
C SER A 180 10.77 24.85 8.04
N LYS A 181 11.68 24.23 7.28
CA LYS A 181 11.96 24.56 5.87
C LYS A 181 11.33 23.52 4.97
N ALA A 182 10.85 23.95 3.80
CA ALA A 182 10.32 23.08 2.76
C ALA A 182 11.07 23.31 1.44
N TYR A 183 11.31 22.24 0.70
CA TYR A 183 11.83 22.27 -0.66
C TYR A 183 11.21 21.13 -1.46
N ASP A 184 11.02 21.33 -2.75
CA ASP A 184 10.53 20.30 -3.67
C ASP A 184 11.72 19.49 -4.21
N TYR A 185 11.60 18.16 -4.22
CA TYR A 185 12.63 17.20 -4.67
C TYR A 185 12.19 16.50 -5.96
#